data_AF-A0AAJ7TUV0-F1
#
_entry.id   AF-A0AAJ7TUV0-F1
#
_cell.length_a   1.000
_cell.length_b   1.000
_cell.length_c   1.000
_cell.angle_alpha   90.00
_cell.angle_beta   90.00
_cell.angle_gamma   90.00
#
_symmetry.space_group_name_H-M   'P 1'
#
loop_
_entity.id
_entity.type
_entity.pdbx_description
1 polymer ?
#
loop_
_entity_poly.entity_id
_entity_poly.type
_entity_poly.pdbx_seq_one_letter_code
_entity_poly.pdbx_strand_id
1 'polypeptide(L)'
;MKINILDQSQQHRPRQHHLAKLGALVTRMQDSERGVPMRDQLLSDTIIPDATTGRDLVQWMEQGLHVTADEALHLSWLLVAYGFVYPLSEPRNLALRPDGSLYRFQAPYFWPLHYSQSEDTDYAIYLARKNIRSKGELDEYEKELYSALHQKINHEWDFVVCQAKEQYRSGRERPKGDRVVLECQERAHWLVRRPPPGALHALDSGLNRVLEPGAEEKPTVELYRRQVMYYQQAALRSRTKSSVSLGSLLKFTESSSVYDPLLTTCLPSNPWVTDDTMYWTLNSPSVEVPTRLRVERWAFSFRELLRDPRGRREFQAFLKKEFSGENLAFWEACEDLKHGDQSKAKEKAEEIYKLFLAQGARRWINIDGKTMDITVRGIQCPHRYVLDAAQTHIYMLMKKDTFYRYLKSDLYKSLLAKAVVPRETDKNARFPRHASPSPVVLRAAEEEARKATATVPQVDLTQASSSPCRAGVYTGGGAPSSLLPLSRVPPGVRLARSLSSSTSSVAPSSPAPPRAAPGSSGS
;
A
#
# COMPACT_ATOMS: atom_id res chain seq x y z
N MET A 1 3.96 8.32 -40.45
CA MET A 1 3.51 7.98 -39.08
C MET A 1 4.70 8.13 -38.14
N LYS A 2 4.73 9.16 -37.29
CA LYS A 2 5.68 9.19 -36.17
C LYS A 2 5.18 8.19 -35.14
N ILE A 3 5.92 7.12 -34.91
CA ILE A 3 5.68 6.22 -33.78
C ILE A 3 6.00 7.08 -32.55
N ASN A 4 4.98 7.59 -31.87
CA ASN A 4 5.13 8.10 -30.52
C ASN A 4 5.47 6.88 -29.66
N ILE A 5 6.76 6.59 -29.56
CA ILE A 5 7.28 5.80 -28.45
C ILE A 5 6.95 6.64 -27.24
N LEU A 6 5.88 6.28 -26.52
CA LEU A 6 5.62 6.84 -25.19
C LEU A 6 6.87 6.50 -24.38
N ASP A 7 7.69 7.52 -24.16
CA ASP A 7 8.79 7.42 -23.24
C ASP A 7 8.19 7.17 -21.86
N GLN A 8 8.30 5.93 -21.38
CA GLN A 8 7.82 5.53 -20.06
C GLN A 8 8.86 5.83 -18.97
N SER A 9 9.92 6.59 -19.29
CA SER A 9 10.88 7.03 -18.29
C SER A 9 10.24 8.01 -17.30
N GLN A 10 10.78 8.01 -16.08
CA GLN A 10 10.27 8.78 -14.97
C GLN A 10 10.98 10.14 -14.94
N GLN A 11 10.34 11.16 -15.50
CA GLN A 11 10.98 12.46 -15.75
C GLN A 11 10.54 13.57 -14.78
N HIS A 12 9.39 13.42 -14.14
CA HIS A 12 8.77 14.52 -13.38
C HIS A 12 8.78 14.25 -11.87
N ARG A 13 9.12 15.23 -11.03
CA ARG A 13 9.04 15.04 -9.57
C ARG A 13 7.59 14.83 -9.11
N PRO A 14 7.35 14.07 -8.02
CA PRO A 14 6.02 13.96 -7.42
C PRO A 14 5.55 15.28 -6.81
N ARG A 15 4.23 15.43 -6.57
CA ARG A 15 3.68 16.61 -5.88
C ARG A 15 4.15 16.64 -4.42
N GLN A 16 4.66 17.80 -3.99
CA GLN A 16 5.17 18.03 -2.62
C GLN A 16 4.30 19.02 -1.84
N HIS A 17 3.00 18.75 -1.71
CA HIS A 17 2.06 19.63 -0.99
C HIS A 17 2.43 19.87 0.48
N HIS A 18 3.18 18.97 1.10
CA HIS A 18 3.64 19.12 2.48
C HIS A 18 4.54 20.35 2.64
N LEU A 19 5.40 20.66 1.67
CA LEU A 19 6.29 21.83 1.73
C LEU A 19 5.51 23.14 1.78
N ALA A 20 4.41 23.25 1.04
CA ALA A 20 3.56 24.44 1.05
C ALA A 20 2.86 24.61 2.41
N LYS A 21 2.43 23.51 3.04
CA LYS A 21 1.84 23.53 4.38
C LYS A 21 2.86 23.93 5.45
N LEU A 22 4.09 23.41 5.36
CA LEU A 22 5.17 23.78 6.27
C LEU A 22 5.58 25.25 6.09
N GLY A 23 5.66 25.75 4.86
CA GLY A 23 5.90 27.17 4.58
C GLY A 23 4.82 28.07 5.18
N ALA A 24 3.55 27.72 5.01
CA ALA A 24 2.44 28.48 5.62
C ALA A 24 2.47 28.44 7.16
N LEU A 25 2.89 27.32 7.74
CA LEU A 25 3.08 27.20 9.19
C LEU A 25 4.20 28.11 9.68
N VAL A 26 5.34 28.12 8.98
CA VAL A 26 6.48 29.00 9.29
C VAL A 26 6.09 30.47 9.21
N THR A 27 5.31 30.87 8.20
CA THR A 27 4.78 32.24 8.13
C THR A 27 3.96 32.61 9.37
N ARG A 28 3.15 31.68 9.91
CA ARG A 28 2.43 31.91 11.18
C ARG A 28 3.34 31.96 12.40
N MET A 29 4.43 31.20 12.40
CA MET A 29 5.44 31.22 13.47
C MET A 29 6.20 32.54 13.52
N GLN A 30 6.26 33.28 12.42
CA GLN A 30 6.92 34.58 12.31
C GLN A 30 5.97 35.77 12.52
N ASP A 31 4.73 35.54 12.95
CA ASP A 31 3.78 36.60 13.27
C ASP A 31 4.27 37.47 14.44
N SER A 32 4.09 38.78 14.36
CA SER A 32 4.63 39.73 15.35
C SER A 32 3.95 39.66 16.71
N GLU A 33 2.69 39.22 16.79
CA GLU A 33 1.93 39.17 18.04
C GLU A 33 1.79 37.74 18.57
N ARG A 34 1.62 36.78 17.66
CA ARG A 34 1.29 35.38 17.97
C ARG A 34 2.37 34.40 17.55
N GLY A 35 3.51 34.89 17.06
CA GLY A 35 4.63 34.07 16.62
C GLY A 35 5.48 33.53 17.76
N VAL A 36 6.57 32.88 17.39
CA VAL A 36 7.55 32.34 18.33
C VAL A 36 8.36 33.50 18.91
N PRO A 37 8.64 33.52 20.23
CA PRO A 37 9.49 34.53 20.83
C PRO A 37 10.87 34.61 20.14
N MET A 38 11.25 35.83 19.74
CA MET A 38 12.56 36.15 19.15
C MET A 38 13.46 36.80 20.20
N ARG A 39 14.77 36.56 20.07
CA ARG A 39 15.83 37.08 20.95
C ARG A 39 17.06 37.44 20.14
N ASP A 40 17.82 38.38 20.67
CA ASP A 40 19.10 38.78 20.09
C ASP A 40 20.21 37.79 20.46
N GLN A 41 21.05 37.46 19.48
CA GLN A 41 22.26 36.67 19.67
C GLN A 41 23.48 37.58 19.74
N LEU A 42 24.30 37.47 20.78
CA LEU A 42 25.59 38.13 20.85
C LEU A 42 26.70 37.25 20.24
N LEU A 43 27.38 37.75 19.21
CA LEU A 43 28.48 37.05 18.55
C LEU A 43 29.70 37.98 18.38
N SER A 44 30.75 37.75 19.16
CA SER A 44 32.02 38.51 19.08
C SER A 44 31.79 40.03 19.01
N ASP A 45 31.11 40.55 20.03
CA ASP A 45 30.72 41.96 20.23
C ASP A 45 29.75 42.53 19.18
N THR A 46 29.11 41.68 18.37
CA THR A 46 28.06 42.05 17.41
C THR A 46 26.74 41.44 17.84
N ILE A 47 25.71 42.27 18.02
CA ILE A 47 24.34 41.83 18.30
C ILE A 47 23.69 41.47 16.96
N ILE A 48 23.18 40.24 16.84
CA ILE A 48 22.48 39.75 15.64
C ILE A 48 21.05 39.37 16.04
N PRO A 49 20.03 40.06 15.53
CA PRO A 49 18.63 39.86 15.94
C PRO A 49 18.03 38.54 15.40
N ASP A 50 16.77 38.31 15.76
CA ASP A 50 15.87 37.29 15.19
C ASP A 50 16.29 35.82 15.38
N ALA A 51 16.90 35.48 16.51
CA ALA A 51 17.12 34.09 16.92
C ALA A 51 15.98 33.59 17.83
N THR A 52 15.69 32.29 17.79
CA THR A 52 14.73 31.65 18.70
C THR A 52 15.32 30.38 19.31
N THR A 53 14.77 29.89 20.42
CA THR A 53 15.26 28.64 21.03
C THR A 53 14.49 27.43 20.55
N GLY A 54 15.14 26.27 20.56
CA GLY A 54 14.48 25.02 20.25
C GLY A 54 13.30 24.71 21.19
N ARG A 55 13.43 25.08 22.48
CA ARG A 55 12.30 25.01 23.44
C ARG A 55 11.12 25.87 23.01
N ASP A 56 11.36 27.14 22.66
CA ASP A 56 10.30 28.08 22.28
C ASP A 56 9.58 27.61 20.99
N LEU A 57 10.31 27.03 20.04
CA LEU A 57 9.75 26.41 18.82
C LEU A 57 8.82 25.24 19.14
N VAL A 58 9.24 24.30 20.00
CA VAL A 58 8.42 23.14 20.38
C VAL A 58 7.19 23.58 21.17
N GLN A 59 7.37 24.48 22.13
CA GLN A 59 6.27 24.98 22.95
C GLN A 59 5.20 25.70 22.11
N TRP A 60 5.62 26.52 21.14
CA TRP A 60 4.68 27.17 20.22
C TRP A 60 3.91 26.15 19.39
N MET A 61 4.55 25.08 18.92
CA MET A 61 3.92 24.02 18.14
C MET A 61 2.91 23.21 18.96
N GLU A 62 3.28 22.86 20.19
CA GLU A 62 2.41 22.14 21.13
C GLU A 62 1.12 22.94 21.42
N GLN A 63 1.27 24.22 21.75
CA GLN A 63 0.14 25.10 22.08
C GLN A 63 -0.68 25.50 20.85
N GLY A 64 -0.01 25.80 19.73
CA GLY A 64 -0.64 26.31 18.52
C GLY A 64 -1.37 25.26 17.68
N LEU A 65 -0.96 23.98 17.78
CA LEU A 65 -1.56 22.87 17.05
C LEU A 65 -2.36 21.91 17.95
N HIS A 66 -2.31 22.06 19.28
CA HIS A 66 -2.93 21.16 20.25
C HIS A 66 -2.49 19.70 20.09
N VAL A 67 -1.18 19.50 19.93
CA VAL A 67 -0.56 18.18 19.75
C VAL A 67 0.26 17.78 20.99
N THR A 68 0.65 16.51 21.08
CA THR A 68 1.53 16.03 22.17
C THR A 68 2.94 16.61 22.05
N ALA A 69 3.69 16.67 23.15
CA ALA A 69 5.08 17.17 23.14
C ALA A 69 6.00 16.39 22.18
N ASP A 70 5.85 15.06 22.10
CA ASP A 70 6.64 14.22 21.17
C ASP A 70 6.29 14.52 19.71
N GLU A 71 5.02 14.74 19.40
CA GLU A 71 4.56 15.11 18.05
C GLU A 71 5.01 16.53 17.69
N ALA A 72 4.93 17.48 18.63
CA ALA A 72 5.43 18.85 18.46
C ALA A 72 6.94 18.87 18.18
N LEU A 73 7.72 18.08 18.93
CA LEU A 73 9.16 17.92 18.72
C LEU A 73 9.44 17.35 17.32
N HIS A 74 8.70 16.31 16.91
CA HIS A 74 8.88 15.70 15.60
C HIS A 74 8.55 16.67 14.45
N LEU A 75 7.45 17.42 14.55
CA LEU A 75 7.07 18.42 13.54
C LEU A 75 8.09 19.56 13.47
N SER A 76 8.57 20.04 14.62
CA SER A 76 9.63 21.05 14.67
C SER A 76 10.95 20.52 14.09
N TRP A 77 11.27 19.24 14.31
CA TRP A 77 12.42 18.60 13.67
C TRP A 77 12.28 18.58 12.14
N LEU A 78 11.09 18.30 11.61
CA LEU A 78 10.86 18.34 10.16
C LEU A 78 11.08 19.75 9.59
N LEU A 79 10.73 20.83 10.31
CA LEU A 79 11.03 22.19 9.87
C LEU A 79 12.54 22.44 9.72
N VAL A 80 13.35 21.85 10.61
CA VAL A 80 14.81 21.91 10.52
C VAL A 80 15.33 21.04 9.37
N ALA A 81 14.84 19.80 9.25
CA ALA A 81 15.26 18.85 8.23
C ALA A 81 14.97 19.35 6.80
N TYR A 82 13.83 20.01 6.59
CA TYR A 82 13.46 20.62 5.30
C TYR A 82 14.10 22.00 5.07
N GLY A 83 14.82 22.55 6.05
CA GLY A 83 15.54 23.81 5.93
C GLY A 83 14.70 25.07 6.04
N PHE A 84 13.50 25.01 6.62
CA PHE A 84 12.71 26.21 6.95
C PHE A 84 13.26 26.93 8.18
N VAL A 85 13.91 26.17 9.06
CA VAL A 85 14.61 26.65 10.26
C VAL A 85 15.99 26.01 10.25
N TYR A 86 17.02 26.71 10.73
CA TYR A 86 18.37 26.14 10.80
C TYR A 86 19.05 26.41 12.14
N PRO A 87 19.86 25.47 12.65
CA PRO A 87 20.58 25.62 13.91
C PRO A 87 21.75 26.59 13.76
N LEU A 88 22.00 27.38 14.81
CA LEU A 88 23.15 28.28 14.88
C LEU A 88 24.38 27.60 15.49
N SER A 89 24.15 26.63 16.38
CA SER A 89 25.17 25.74 16.96
C SER A 89 25.21 24.41 16.20
N GLU A 90 26.39 23.86 15.93
CA GLU A 90 26.55 22.59 15.20
C GLU A 90 25.77 22.53 13.87
N PRO A 91 26.10 23.37 12.87
CA PRO A 91 25.28 23.57 11.68
C PRO A 91 25.06 22.31 10.83
N ARG A 92 25.91 21.29 10.95
CA ARG A 92 25.77 20.00 10.25
C ARG A 92 24.70 19.09 10.86
N ASN A 93 24.33 19.34 12.11
CA ASN A 93 23.32 18.55 12.80
C ASN A 93 21.94 19.17 12.55
N LEU A 94 21.28 18.77 11.45
CA LEU A 94 19.93 19.20 11.09
C LEU A 94 18.86 18.49 11.95
N ALA A 95 19.08 18.49 13.27
CA ALA A 95 18.16 18.00 14.27
C ALA A 95 17.77 19.13 15.23
N LEU A 96 16.50 19.13 15.64
CA LEU A 96 16.03 20.07 16.65
C LEU A 96 16.37 19.54 18.04
N ARG A 97 16.95 20.38 18.90
CA ARG A 97 17.14 20.13 20.33
C ARG A 97 16.11 20.94 21.11
N PRO A 98 15.25 20.33 21.96
CA PRO A 98 14.22 21.03 22.72
C PRO A 98 14.79 21.76 23.96
N ASP A 99 15.91 22.45 23.79
CA ASP A 99 16.66 23.13 24.83
C ASP A 99 16.89 24.62 24.48
N GLY A 100 17.88 25.24 25.12
CA GLY A 100 18.27 26.63 24.84
C GLY A 100 19.07 26.81 23.54
N SER A 101 19.28 25.76 22.74
CA SER A 101 19.97 25.86 21.44
C SER A 101 19.25 26.85 20.54
N LEU A 102 20.04 27.70 19.87
CA LEU A 102 19.51 28.77 19.04
C LEU A 102 19.30 28.31 17.59
N TYR A 103 18.20 28.79 17.02
CA TYR A 103 17.75 28.54 15.67
C TYR A 103 17.36 29.86 15.01
N ARG A 104 17.35 29.89 13.67
CA ARG A 104 16.81 31.01 12.89
C ARG A 104 15.89 30.50 11.78
N PHE A 105 14.91 31.33 11.44
CA PHE A 105 14.08 31.11 10.27
C PHE A 105 14.88 31.36 8.99
N GLN A 106 14.67 30.48 8.01
CA GLN A 106 15.26 30.58 6.69
C GLN A 106 14.50 31.61 5.85
N ALA A 107 15.23 32.35 5.01
CA ALA A 107 14.61 33.28 4.07
C ALA A 107 13.76 32.53 3.03
N PRO A 108 12.58 33.04 2.62
CA PRO A 108 11.72 32.38 1.64
C PRO A 108 12.41 32.00 0.33
N TYR A 109 13.37 32.83 -0.12
CA TYR A 109 14.21 32.53 -1.29
C TYR A 109 14.91 31.16 -1.21
N PHE A 110 15.34 30.76 -0.01
CA PHE A 110 16.04 29.49 0.22
C PHE A 110 15.11 28.33 0.58
N TRP A 111 13.79 28.53 0.61
CA TRP A 111 12.84 27.46 0.91
C TRP A 111 12.86 26.37 -0.17
N PRO A 112 12.57 25.11 0.19
CA PRO A 112 12.57 23.98 -0.75
C PRO A 112 11.43 24.01 -1.79
N LEU A 113 10.61 25.08 -1.80
CA LEU A 113 9.50 25.29 -2.73
C LEU A 113 9.95 25.78 -4.11
N HIS A 114 11.10 26.43 -4.19
CA HIS A 114 11.65 26.95 -5.44
C HIS A 114 12.56 25.89 -6.07
N TYR A 115 12.12 25.30 -7.17
CA TYR A 115 12.99 24.50 -8.02
C TYR A 115 13.68 25.41 -9.04
N SER A 116 15.01 25.50 -8.97
CA SER A 116 15.81 26.15 -10.01
C SER A 116 16.31 25.07 -10.98
N GLN A 117 16.17 25.30 -12.27
CA GLN A 117 16.78 24.42 -13.29
C GLN A 117 18.32 24.50 -13.25
N SER A 118 18.88 25.51 -12.58
CA SER A 118 20.32 25.81 -12.51
C SER A 118 20.98 25.42 -11.17
N GLU A 119 20.39 24.48 -10.41
CA GLU A 119 20.88 24.07 -9.08
C GLU A 119 22.38 23.73 -9.04
N ASP A 120 22.92 23.10 -10.10
CA ASP A 120 24.33 22.73 -10.16
C ASP A 120 25.25 23.94 -10.37
N THR A 121 24.85 24.91 -11.20
CA THR A 121 25.58 26.17 -11.41
C THR A 121 25.56 27.01 -10.14
N ASP A 122 24.41 27.12 -9.48
CA ASP A 122 24.25 27.85 -8.21
C ASP A 122 25.14 27.24 -7.10
N TYR A 123 25.21 25.90 -7.03
CA TYR A 123 26.08 25.22 -6.06
C TYR A 123 27.56 25.39 -6.39
N ALA A 124 27.92 25.39 -7.67
CA ALA A 124 29.29 25.65 -8.10
C ALA A 124 29.75 27.07 -7.73
N ILE A 125 28.89 28.08 -7.89
CA ILE A 125 29.15 29.47 -7.46
C ILE A 125 29.38 29.51 -5.94
N TYR A 126 28.53 28.83 -5.16
CA TYR A 126 28.68 28.74 -3.71
C TYR A 126 30.04 28.14 -3.29
N LEU A 127 30.41 26.98 -3.85
CA LEU A 127 31.68 26.32 -3.55
C LEU A 127 32.88 27.15 -4.01
N ALA A 128 32.82 27.77 -5.19
CA ALA A 128 33.88 28.66 -5.68
C ALA A 128 34.09 29.86 -4.74
N ARG A 129 33.01 30.48 -4.26
CA ARG A 129 33.08 31.59 -3.31
C ARG A 129 33.61 31.15 -1.95
N LYS A 130 33.17 29.99 -1.46
CA LYS A 130 33.68 29.37 -0.21
C LYS A 130 35.19 29.13 -0.33
N ASN A 131 35.64 28.59 -1.46
CA ASN A 131 37.05 28.31 -1.76
C ASN A 131 37.92 29.59 -1.78
N ILE A 132 37.44 30.68 -2.39
CA ILE A 132 38.12 31.98 -2.40
C ILE A 132 38.30 32.51 -0.97
N ARG A 133 37.26 32.39 -0.14
CA ARG A 133 37.27 32.88 1.24
C ARG A 133 38.19 32.05 2.14
N SER A 134 38.16 30.73 2.04
CA SER A 134 38.92 29.82 2.89
C SER A 134 40.30 29.45 2.35
N LYS A 135 40.77 30.12 1.28
CA LYS A 135 42.09 29.90 0.66
C LYS A 135 42.38 28.43 0.31
N GLY A 136 41.38 27.66 -0.13
CA GLY A 136 41.56 26.24 -0.47
C GLY A 136 41.00 25.24 0.55
N GLU A 137 40.54 25.69 1.72
CA GLU A 137 40.03 24.81 2.76
C GLU A 137 38.52 24.55 2.58
N LEU A 138 38.20 23.60 1.69
CA LEU A 138 36.88 22.98 1.57
C LEU A 138 36.85 21.65 2.33
N ASP A 139 35.66 21.18 2.72
CA ASP A 139 35.51 19.83 3.25
C ASP A 139 35.83 18.79 2.15
N GLU A 140 36.30 17.60 2.52
CA GLU A 140 36.76 16.61 1.53
C GLU A 140 35.67 16.22 0.52
N TYR A 141 34.44 15.96 1.00
CA TYR A 141 33.29 15.69 0.12
C TYR A 141 32.92 16.88 -0.76
N GLU A 142 33.14 18.13 -0.29
CA GLU A 142 32.89 19.32 -1.09
C GLU A 142 33.95 19.50 -2.18
N LYS A 143 35.21 19.11 -1.93
CA LYS A 143 36.27 19.12 -2.96
C LYS A 143 35.94 18.14 -4.09
N GLU A 144 35.46 16.95 -3.75
CA GLU A 144 35.01 15.96 -4.72
C GLU A 144 33.84 16.51 -5.56
N LEU A 145 32.82 17.09 -4.90
CA LEU A 145 31.68 17.71 -5.59
C LEU A 145 32.11 18.90 -6.46
N TYR A 146 32.99 19.76 -5.97
CA TYR A 146 33.52 20.90 -6.73
C TYR A 146 34.25 20.45 -7.99
N SER A 147 35.08 19.40 -7.88
CA SER A 147 35.81 18.81 -9.01
C SER A 147 34.85 18.17 -10.02
N ALA A 148 33.82 17.45 -9.54
CA ALA A 148 32.80 16.86 -10.39
C ALA A 148 31.97 17.93 -11.13
N LEU A 149 31.61 19.02 -10.45
CA LEU A 149 30.92 20.16 -11.07
C LEU A 149 31.79 20.85 -12.11
N HIS A 150 33.06 21.10 -11.81
CA HIS A 150 34.00 21.68 -12.76
C HIS A 150 34.10 20.87 -14.06
N GLN A 151 34.06 19.54 -13.97
CA GLN A 151 34.02 18.68 -15.15
C GLN A 151 32.66 18.73 -15.87
N LYS A 152 31.55 18.69 -15.13
CA LYS A 152 30.19 18.62 -15.67
C LYS A 152 29.76 19.90 -16.39
N ILE A 153 30.04 21.06 -15.82
CA ILE A 153 29.62 22.38 -16.32
C ILE A 153 30.82 23.27 -16.67
N ASN A 154 31.90 22.66 -17.16
CA ASN A 154 33.14 23.36 -17.53
C ASN A 154 32.92 24.54 -18.49
N HIS A 155 32.00 24.36 -19.45
CA HIS A 155 31.64 25.36 -20.45
C HIS A 155 31.07 26.67 -19.87
N GLU A 156 30.54 26.64 -18.64
CA GLU A 156 30.03 27.82 -17.92
C GLU A 156 30.97 28.28 -16.79
N TRP A 157 32.18 27.70 -16.68
CA TRP A 157 32.99 27.90 -15.49
C TRP A 157 33.52 29.32 -15.31
N ASP A 158 33.82 30.01 -16.41
CA ASP A 158 34.22 31.43 -16.36
C ASP A 158 33.13 32.29 -15.74
N PHE A 159 31.86 32.01 -16.08
CA PHE A 159 30.70 32.66 -15.47
C PHE A 159 30.62 32.36 -13.97
N VAL A 160 30.78 31.08 -13.57
CA VAL A 160 30.80 30.67 -12.16
C VAL A 160 31.85 31.45 -11.35
N VAL A 161 33.08 31.54 -11.86
CA VAL A 161 34.18 32.25 -11.19
C VAL A 161 33.93 33.76 -11.13
N CYS A 162 33.42 34.36 -12.21
CA CYS A 162 33.09 35.78 -12.24
C CYS A 162 32.00 36.12 -11.22
N GLN A 163 30.91 35.34 -11.19
CA GLN A 163 29.83 35.50 -10.21
C GLN A 163 30.33 35.30 -8.78
N ALA A 164 31.13 34.27 -8.52
CA ALA A 164 31.68 34.02 -7.18
C ALA A 164 32.55 35.17 -6.67
N LYS A 165 33.41 35.75 -7.53
CA LYS A 165 34.25 36.91 -7.19
C LYS A 165 33.40 38.16 -6.92
N GLU A 166 32.38 38.41 -7.73
CA GLU A 166 31.50 39.57 -7.58
C GLU A 166 30.68 39.48 -6.28
N GLN A 167 30.07 38.32 -6.00
CA GLN A 167 29.37 38.09 -4.74
C GLN A 167 30.29 38.20 -3.52
N TYR A 168 31.54 37.71 -3.64
CA TYR A 168 32.53 37.87 -2.57
C TYR A 168 32.87 39.34 -2.30
N ARG A 169 33.02 40.16 -3.35
CA ARG A 169 33.28 41.60 -3.23
C ARG A 169 32.10 42.32 -2.57
N SER A 170 30.89 42.15 -3.11
CA SER A 170 29.67 42.76 -2.57
C SER A 170 29.40 42.33 -1.11
N GLY A 171 29.69 41.08 -0.75
CA GLY A 171 29.54 40.60 0.62
C GLY A 171 30.47 41.28 1.64
N ARG A 172 31.61 41.84 1.21
CA ARG A 172 32.54 42.56 2.10
C ARG A 172 32.08 43.97 2.44
N GLU A 173 31.21 44.56 1.62
CA GLU A 173 30.65 45.90 1.83
C GLU A 173 29.53 45.90 2.88
N ARG A 174 28.99 44.73 3.22
CA ARG A 174 27.90 44.58 4.20
C ARG A 174 28.38 44.65 5.65
N PRO A 175 27.51 45.07 6.59
CA PRO A 175 27.77 44.96 8.02
C PRO A 175 28.13 43.54 8.45
N LYS A 176 28.95 43.42 9.51
CA LYS A 176 29.43 42.12 10.01
C LYS A 176 28.28 41.17 10.39
N GLY A 177 27.23 41.68 11.04
CA GLY A 177 26.05 40.89 11.43
C GLY A 177 25.33 40.30 10.23
N ASP A 178 24.97 41.14 9.26
CA ASP A 178 24.28 40.74 8.02
C ASP A 178 25.08 39.71 7.23
N ARG A 179 26.39 39.90 7.12
CA ARG A 179 27.28 38.96 6.46
C ARG A 179 27.20 37.57 7.10
N VAL A 180 27.25 37.49 8.43
CA VAL A 180 27.15 36.22 9.16
C VAL A 180 25.79 35.54 8.95
N VAL A 181 24.69 36.31 8.97
CA VAL A 181 23.34 35.76 8.74
C VAL A 181 23.23 35.17 7.34
N LEU A 182 23.66 35.89 6.31
CA LEU A 182 23.60 35.42 4.92
C LEU A 182 24.45 34.18 4.71
N GLU A 183 25.66 34.16 5.27
CA GLU A 183 26.54 32.99 5.21
C GLU A 183 25.91 31.76 5.88
N CYS A 184 25.24 31.94 7.02
CA CYS A 184 24.52 30.88 7.72
C CYS A 184 23.30 30.39 6.93
N GLN A 185 22.49 31.30 6.39
CA GLN A 185 21.31 30.99 5.58
C GLN A 185 21.69 30.15 4.36
N GLU A 186 22.69 30.59 3.61
CA GLU A 186 23.12 29.92 2.38
C GLU A 186 23.81 28.58 2.69
N ARG A 187 24.60 28.50 3.76
CA ARG A 187 25.17 27.23 4.23
C ARG A 187 24.06 26.23 4.61
N ALA A 188 23.05 26.66 5.36
CA ALA A 188 21.94 25.79 5.76
C ALA A 188 21.13 25.30 4.55
N HIS A 189 20.90 26.16 3.56
CA HIS A 189 20.25 25.80 2.31
C HIS A 189 20.99 24.66 1.58
N TRP A 190 22.31 24.76 1.45
CA TRP A 190 23.11 23.74 0.77
C TRP A 190 23.27 22.46 1.58
N LEU A 191 23.29 22.52 2.91
CA LEU A 191 23.29 21.33 3.74
C LEU A 191 22.03 20.47 3.58
N VAL A 192 20.88 21.09 3.28
CA VAL A 192 19.63 20.35 3.02
C VAL A 192 19.58 19.78 1.60
N ARG A 193 20.05 20.54 0.60
CA ARG A 193 19.98 20.17 -0.83
C ARG A 193 21.12 19.30 -1.34
N ARG A 194 22.28 19.39 -0.69
CA ARG A 194 23.51 18.65 -0.98
C ARG A 194 24.09 18.17 0.36
N PRO A 195 23.37 17.28 1.07
CA PRO A 195 23.78 16.81 2.39
C PRO A 195 25.11 16.05 2.31
N PRO A 196 25.94 16.09 3.37
CA PRO A 196 27.15 15.29 3.46
C PRO A 196 26.86 13.79 3.30
N PRO A 197 27.81 12.99 2.80
CA PRO A 197 27.65 11.54 2.72
C PRO A 197 27.27 10.92 4.08
N GLY A 198 26.24 10.07 4.09
CA GLY A 198 25.72 9.42 5.31
C GLY A 198 24.70 10.24 6.10
N ALA A 199 24.46 11.52 5.75
CA ALA A 199 23.37 12.29 6.34
C ALA A 199 22.03 11.97 5.65
N LEU A 200 20.93 12.15 6.39
CA LEU A 200 19.58 11.95 5.85
C LEU A 200 19.28 13.02 4.79
N HIS A 201 18.90 12.59 3.58
CA HIS A 201 18.46 13.50 2.53
C HIS A 201 16.95 13.74 2.63
N ALA A 202 16.54 14.75 3.40
CA ALA A 202 15.13 15.04 3.67
C ALA A 202 14.29 15.36 2.41
N LEU A 203 14.93 15.84 1.34
CA LEU A 203 14.29 16.16 0.07
C LEU A 203 14.20 14.98 -0.90
N ASP A 204 14.67 13.79 -0.51
CA ASP A 204 14.49 12.58 -1.31
C ASP A 204 12.99 12.25 -1.42
N SER A 205 12.48 12.31 -2.65
CA SER A 205 11.08 12.05 -2.97
C SER A 205 10.84 10.67 -3.57
N GLY A 206 11.88 9.82 -3.58
CA GLY A 206 11.87 8.51 -4.20
C GLY A 206 11.83 8.59 -5.72
N LEU A 207 11.04 7.71 -6.34
CA LEU A 207 10.93 7.66 -7.80
C LEU A 207 10.14 8.82 -8.38
N ASN A 208 10.65 9.35 -9.50
CA ASN A 208 9.95 10.31 -10.33
C ASN A 208 8.67 9.70 -10.95
N ARG A 209 7.86 10.55 -11.55
CA ARG A 209 6.59 10.29 -12.21
C ARG A 209 6.77 10.33 -13.72
N VAL A 210 6.06 9.44 -14.41
CA VAL A 210 5.97 9.43 -15.87
C VAL A 210 5.13 10.60 -16.37
N LEU A 211 4.05 10.93 -15.64
CA LEU A 211 3.19 12.06 -15.96
C LEU A 211 3.55 13.25 -15.08
N GLU A 212 3.66 14.42 -15.71
CA GLU A 212 3.87 15.68 -15.01
C GLU A 212 2.68 16.00 -14.11
N PRO A 213 2.88 16.10 -12.79
CA PRO A 213 1.76 16.38 -11.91
C PRO A 213 1.28 17.83 -12.03
N GLY A 214 0.07 18.02 -12.55
CA GLY A 214 -0.50 19.37 -12.72
C GLY A 214 -0.35 19.93 -14.13
N ALA A 215 0.22 19.16 -15.06
CA ALA A 215 0.12 19.50 -16.48
C ALA A 215 -1.35 19.56 -16.91
N GLU A 216 -1.69 20.61 -17.65
CA GLU A 216 -3.00 20.75 -18.27
C GLU A 216 -3.09 19.81 -19.48
N GLU A 217 -3.77 18.68 -19.30
CA GLU A 217 -4.09 17.82 -20.43
C GLU A 217 -5.19 18.45 -21.28
N LYS A 218 -4.91 18.69 -22.56
CA LYS A 218 -5.94 19.13 -23.51
C LYS A 218 -6.97 18.02 -23.64
N PRO A 219 -8.25 18.28 -23.33
CA PRO A 219 -9.25 17.24 -23.31
C PRO A 219 -9.47 16.72 -24.74
N THR A 220 -9.39 15.40 -24.90
CA THR A 220 -9.61 14.74 -26.20
C THR A 220 -11.06 14.31 -26.33
N VAL A 221 -11.53 14.15 -27.58
CA VAL A 221 -12.87 13.59 -27.85
C VAL A 221 -13.04 12.21 -27.19
N GLU A 222 -11.98 11.42 -27.17
CA GLU A 222 -11.99 10.09 -26.53
C GLU A 222 -12.17 10.18 -25.01
N LEU A 223 -11.52 11.14 -24.36
CA LEU A 223 -11.71 11.41 -22.95
C LEU A 223 -13.17 11.77 -22.64
N TYR A 224 -13.78 12.65 -23.43
CA TYR A 224 -15.20 12.99 -23.26
C TYR A 224 -16.12 11.80 -23.48
N ARG A 225 -15.88 10.98 -24.51
CA ARG A 225 -16.65 9.75 -24.74
C ARG A 225 -16.61 8.83 -23.53
N ARG A 226 -15.41 8.58 -23.00
CA ARG A 226 -15.23 7.73 -21.80
C ARG A 226 -15.91 8.33 -20.57
N GLN A 227 -15.86 9.65 -20.39
CA GLN A 227 -16.58 10.32 -19.29
C GLN A 227 -18.09 10.19 -19.43
N VAL A 228 -18.64 10.41 -20.63
CA VAL A 228 -20.08 10.25 -20.89
C VAL A 228 -20.51 8.81 -20.59
N MET A 229 -19.77 7.82 -21.09
CA MET A 229 -20.05 6.40 -20.80
C MET A 229 -20.03 6.11 -19.30
N TYR A 230 -19.04 6.66 -18.58
CA TYR A 230 -18.95 6.52 -17.12
C TYR A 230 -20.18 7.10 -16.41
N TYR A 231 -20.59 8.32 -16.75
CA TYR A 231 -21.72 8.99 -16.11
C TYR A 231 -23.06 8.30 -16.43
N GLN A 232 -23.26 7.86 -17.67
CA GLN A 232 -24.44 7.08 -18.07
C GLN A 232 -24.54 5.79 -17.26
N GLN A 233 -23.45 5.04 -17.14
CA GLN A 233 -23.43 3.81 -16.33
C GLN A 233 -23.61 4.08 -14.84
N ALA A 234 -23.03 5.17 -14.32
CA ALA A 234 -23.17 5.56 -12.92
C ALA A 234 -24.60 6.02 -12.58
N ALA A 235 -25.31 6.64 -13.52
CA ALA A 235 -26.69 7.07 -13.35
C ALA A 235 -27.65 5.89 -13.20
N LEU A 236 -27.39 4.78 -13.92
CA LEU A 236 -28.21 3.56 -13.88
C LEU A 236 -28.06 2.74 -12.57
N ARG A 237 -27.05 3.03 -11.74
CA ARG A 237 -26.83 2.31 -10.48
C ARG A 237 -27.80 2.82 -9.40
N SER A 238 -28.59 1.91 -8.84
CA SER A 238 -29.43 2.21 -7.67
C SER A 238 -28.55 2.54 -6.46
N ARG A 239 -29.01 3.49 -5.65
CA ARG A 239 -28.32 3.96 -4.44
C ARG A 239 -29.25 3.83 -3.25
N THR A 240 -28.69 3.60 -2.07
CA THR A 240 -29.42 3.62 -0.81
C THR A 240 -29.17 4.94 -0.08
N LYS A 241 -30.07 5.32 0.84
CA LYS A 241 -29.89 6.51 1.68
C LYS A 241 -28.66 6.33 2.58
N SER A 242 -27.98 7.43 2.89
CA SER A 242 -26.85 7.43 3.84
C SER A 242 -27.24 6.87 5.20
N SER A 243 -28.45 7.14 5.70
CA SER A 243 -28.95 6.59 6.96
C SER A 243 -28.99 5.06 6.98
N VAL A 244 -29.33 4.43 5.85
CA VAL A 244 -29.37 2.97 5.72
C VAL A 244 -27.97 2.39 5.64
N SER A 245 -27.11 2.95 4.79
CA SER A 245 -25.75 2.44 4.59
C SER A 245 -24.87 2.65 5.83
N LEU A 246 -24.86 3.86 6.40
CA LEU A 246 -24.11 4.16 7.62
C LEU A 246 -24.65 3.37 8.82
N GLY A 247 -25.98 3.28 8.96
CA GLY A 247 -26.59 2.46 10.01
C GLY A 247 -26.20 0.98 9.92
N SER A 248 -26.09 0.43 8.71
CA SER A 248 -25.61 -0.95 8.52
C SER A 248 -24.12 -1.11 8.83
N LEU A 249 -23.29 -0.10 8.53
CA LEU A 249 -21.86 -0.11 8.82
C LEU A 249 -21.59 -0.05 10.33
N LEU A 250 -22.35 0.75 11.07
CA LEU A 250 -22.25 0.83 12.53
C LEU A 250 -22.59 -0.53 13.17
N LYS A 251 -23.74 -1.13 12.79
CA LYS A 251 -24.13 -2.46 13.28
C LYS A 251 -23.07 -3.53 12.98
N PHE A 252 -22.48 -3.48 11.78
CA PHE A 252 -21.40 -4.39 11.41
C PHE A 252 -20.15 -4.19 12.27
N THR A 253 -19.77 -2.93 12.52
CA THR A 253 -18.59 -2.57 13.32
C THR A 253 -18.77 -3.00 14.78
N GLU A 254 -19.93 -2.70 15.39
CA GLU A 254 -20.28 -3.12 16.74
C GLU A 254 -20.20 -4.65 16.89
N SER A 255 -20.82 -5.39 15.96
CA SER A 255 -20.82 -6.85 15.99
C SER A 255 -19.41 -7.44 15.78
N SER A 256 -18.59 -6.80 14.94
CA SER A 256 -17.25 -7.30 14.58
C SER A 256 -16.17 -6.89 15.58
N SER A 257 -16.39 -5.87 16.42
CA SER A 257 -15.40 -5.33 17.36
C SER A 257 -14.84 -6.36 18.35
N VAL A 258 -15.67 -7.33 18.77
CA VAL A 258 -15.28 -8.44 19.67
C VAL A 258 -14.25 -9.37 19.01
N TYR A 259 -14.15 -9.35 17.69
CA TYR A 259 -13.24 -10.18 16.89
C TYR A 259 -11.99 -9.43 16.43
N ASP A 260 -11.89 -8.14 16.74
CA ASP A 260 -10.74 -7.31 16.39
C ASP A 260 -9.71 -7.32 17.54
N PRO A 261 -8.54 -7.96 17.36
CA PRO A 261 -7.51 -8.03 18.40
C PRO A 261 -6.89 -6.69 18.79
N LEU A 262 -7.11 -5.63 17.98
CA LEU A 262 -6.65 -4.27 18.30
C LEU A 262 -7.61 -3.54 19.24
N LEU A 263 -8.90 -3.91 19.25
CA LEU A 263 -9.91 -3.28 20.08
C LEU A 263 -10.25 -4.11 21.32
N THR A 264 -10.31 -5.44 21.15
CA THR A 264 -10.66 -6.39 22.20
C THR A 264 -9.51 -7.37 22.39
N THR A 265 -9.14 -7.66 23.63
CA THR A 265 -8.08 -8.63 23.92
C THR A 265 -8.49 -10.02 23.46
N CYS A 266 -7.70 -10.60 22.55
CA CYS A 266 -7.92 -11.97 22.11
C CYS A 266 -7.43 -12.98 23.16
N LEU A 267 -8.10 -14.13 23.23
CA LEU A 267 -7.82 -15.17 24.21
C LEU A 267 -7.11 -16.37 23.56
N PRO A 268 -6.06 -16.93 24.19
CA PRO A 268 -5.59 -16.64 25.56
C PRO A 268 -4.82 -15.32 25.70
N SER A 269 -4.08 -14.92 24.67
CA SER A 269 -3.39 -13.63 24.59
C SER A 269 -3.07 -13.29 23.13
N ASN A 270 -2.63 -12.06 22.86
CA ASN A 270 -2.17 -11.65 21.53
C ASN A 270 -0.71 -12.12 21.31
N PRO A 271 -0.44 -13.01 20.33
CA PRO A 271 0.90 -13.55 20.11
C PRO A 271 1.97 -12.48 19.88
N TRP A 272 1.61 -11.33 19.32
CA TRP A 272 2.54 -10.22 19.08
C TRP A 272 2.96 -9.46 20.34
N VAL A 273 2.27 -9.70 21.46
CA VAL A 273 2.51 -9.02 22.75
C VAL A 273 3.17 -9.96 23.76
N THR A 274 2.78 -11.25 23.73
CA THR A 274 3.18 -12.25 24.73
C THR A 274 4.14 -13.31 24.19
N ASP A 275 4.40 -13.34 22.88
CA ASP A 275 5.12 -14.41 22.18
C ASP A 275 4.51 -15.82 22.34
N ASP A 276 3.28 -15.91 22.90
CA ASP A 276 2.52 -17.15 23.00
C ASP A 276 1.71 -17.40 21.73
N THR A 277 2.11 -18.42 20.96
CA THR A 277 1.47 -18.80 19.69
C THR A 277 0.17 -19.58 19.85
N MET A 278 -0.28 -19.85 21.08
CA MET A 278 -1.47 -20.66 21.36
C MET A 278 -2.74 -20.12 20.70
N TYR A 279 -2.90 -18.79 20.61
CA TYR A 279 -4.02 -18.19 19.87
C TYR A 279 -4.08 -18.65 18.41
N TRP A 280 -2.94 -18.75 17.71
CA TRP A 280 -2.89 -19.22 16.32
C TRP A 280 -3.17 -20.71 16.22
N THR A 281 -2.62 -21.51 17.14
CA THR A 281 -2.86 -22.95 17.21
C THR A 281 -4.34 -23.25 17.36
N LEU A 282 -5.03 -22.57 18.29
CA LEU A 282 -6.46 -22.72 18.55
C LEU A 282 -7.35 -22.25 17.38
N ASN A 283 -6.88 -21.29 16.59
CA ASN A 283 -7.61 -20.76 15.44
C ASN A 283 -7.10 -21.28 14.08
N SER A 284 -6.27 -22.33 14.08
CA SER A 284 -5.77 -22.95 12.85
C SER A 284 -6.92 -23.42 11.94
N PRO A 285 -6.83 -23.28 10.60
CA PRO A 285 -7.88 -23.69 9.67
C PRO A 285 -8.29 -25.16 9.82
N SER A 286 -7.36 -26.03 10.22
CA SER A 286 -7.55 -27.48 10.37
C SER A 286 -7.75 -27.95 11.80
N VAL A 287 -7.97 -27.04 12.76
CA VAL A 287 -8.20 -27.41 14.16
C VAL A 287 -9.39 -28.38 14.29
N GLU A 288 -9.25 -29.36 15.16
CA GLU A 288 -10.27 -30.38 15.38
C GLU A 288 -11.50 -29.79 16.06
N VAL A 289 -11.29 -29.05 17.15
CA VAL A 289 -12.32 -28.35 17.90
C VAL A 289 -12.10 -26.85 17.77
N PRO A 290 -12.99 -26.11 17.07
CA PRO A 290 -12.86 -24.67 16.93
C PRO A 290 -13.12 -23.95 18.26
N THR A 291 -12.60 -22.73 18.38
CA THR A 291 -12.95 -21.85 19.49
C THR A 291 -14.42 -21.45 19.41
N ARG A 292 -15.04 -21.20 20.58
CA ARG A 292 -16.43 -20.75 20.67
C ARG A 292 -16.66 -19.47 19.87
N LEU A 293 -15.76 -18.50 20.02
CA LEU A 293 -15.80 -17.24 19.29
C LEU A 293 -15.83 -17.48 17.76
N ARG A 294 -14.96 -18.37 17.25
CA ARG A 294 -14.95 -18.73 15.82
C ARG A 294 -16.28 -19.32 15.34
N VAL A 295 -16.92 -20.18 16.13
CA VAL A 295 -18.23 -20.78 15.79
C VAL A 295 -19.35 -19.73 15.82
N GLU A 296 -19.38 -18.87 16.83
CA GLU A 296 -20.36 -17.77 16.94
C GLU A 296 -20.29 -16.82 15.76
N ARG A 297 -19.07 -16.56 15.24
CA ARG A 297 -18.85 -15.74 14.05
C ARG A 297 -19.59 -16.25 12.81
N TRP A 298 -19.77 -17.55 12.68
CA TRP A 298 -20.48 -18.12 11.53
C TRP A 298 -21.95 -17.69 11.48
N ALA A 299 -22.56 -17.39 12.63
CA ALA A 299 -23.94 -16.92 12.72
C ALA A 299 -24.12 -15.47 12.23
N PHE A 300 -23.05 -14.67 12.15
CA PHE A 300 -23.13 -13.28 11.71
C PHE A 300 -23.58 -13.15 10.26
N SER A 301 -23.04 -14.01 9.40
CA SER A 301 -23.50 -14.07 8.02
C SER A 301 -23.12 -15.39 7.37
N PHE A 302 -23.91 -15.78 6.37
CA PHE A 302 -23.60 -16.94 5.55
C PHE A 302 -22.20 -16.87 4.91
N ARG A 303 -21.70 -15.65 4.64
CA ARG A 303 -20.36 -15.43 4.11
C ARG A 303 -19.27 -15.84 5.10
N GLU A 304 -19.44 -15.55 6.39
CA GLU A 304 -18.47 -15.95 7.42
C GLU A 304 -18.41 -17.47 7.55
N LEU A 305 -19.57 -18.14 7.53
CA LEU A 305 -19.64 -19.61 7.51
C LEU A 305 -18.93 -20.21 6.29
N LEU A 306 -19.18 -19.70 5.08
CA LEU A 306 -18.58 -20.24 3.85
C LEU A 306 -17.09 -19.91 3.69
N ARG A 307 -16.61 -18.80 4.26
CA ARG A 307 -15.18 -18.46 4.21
C ARG A 307 -14.35 -19.34 5.13
N ASP A 308 -14.93 -19.85 6.20
CA ASP A 308 -14.27 -20.74 7.12
C ASP A 308 -14.24 -22.19 6.57
N PRO A 309 -13.06 -22.80 6.33
CA PRO A 309 -12.99 -24.19 5.88
C PRO A 309 -13.66 -25.18 6.84
N ARG A 310 -13.60 -24.93 8.16
CA ARG A 310 -14.29 -25.77 9.15
C ARG A 310 -15.79 -25.52 9.09
N GLY A 311 -16.20 -24.26 9.01
CA GLY A 311 -17.62 -23.88 8.85
C GLY A 311 -18.27 -24.54 7.64
N ARG A 312 -17.60 -24.53 6.48
CA ARG A 312 -18.06 -25.25 5.28
C ARG A 312 -18.20 -26.75 5.48
N ARG A 313 -17.25 -27.41 6.16
CA ARG A 313 -17.32 -28.85 6.42
C ARG A 313 -18.55 -29.20 7.27
N GLU A 314 -18.81 -28.44 8.32
CA GLU A 314 -19.99 -28.64 9.19
C GLU A 314 -21.29 -28.37 8.44
N PHE A 315 -21.33 -27.30 7.65
CA PHE A 315 -22.49 -26.99 6.81
C PHE A 315 -22.73 -28.07 5.76
N GLN A 316 -21.68 -28.59 5.11
CA GLN A 316 -21.78 -29.70 4.17
C GLN A 316 -22.33 -30.98 4.84
N ALA A 317 -21.93 -31.27 6.08
CA ALA A 317 -22.44 -32.41 6.83
C ALA A 317 -23.94 -32.27 7.11
N PHE A 318 -24.39 -31.06 7.47
CA PHE A 318 -25.80 -30.73 7.62
C PHE A 318 -26.57 -30.90 6.30
N LEU A 319 -26.06 -30.36 5.19
CA LEU A 319 -26.69 -30.49 3.87
C LEU A 319 -26.81 -31.94 3.40
N LYS A 320 -25.82 -32.80 3.70
CA LYS A 320 -25.90 -34.23 3.40
C LYS A 320 -27.06 -34.92 4.11
N LYS A 321 -27.33 -34.54 5.37
CA LYS A 321 -28.47 -35.07 6.15
C LYS A 321 -29.81 -34.68 5.54
N GLU A 322 -29.87 -33.53 4.87
CA GLU A 322 -31.06 -33.01 4.20
C GLU A 322 -31.08 -33.27 2.69
N PHE A 323 -30.18 -34.12 2.19
CA PHE A 323 -30.07 -34.45 0.76
C PHE A 323 -29.99 -33.21 -0.16
N SER A 324 -29.28 -32.16 0.28
CA SER A 324 -29.12 -30.88 -0.43
C SER A 324 -27.66 -30.45 -0.65
N GLY A 325 -26.73 -31.42 -0.58
CA GLY A 325 -25.29 -31.20 -0.61
C GLY A 325 -24.72 -30.78 -1.97
N GLU A 326 -25.46 -31.00 -3.05
CA GLU A 326 -25.12 -30.58 -4.41
C GLU A 326 -25.09 -29.06 -4.58
N ASN A 327 -25.91 -28.30 -3.83
CA ASN A 327 -25.94 -26.85 -3.89
C ASN A 327 -24.61 -26.22 -3.46
N LEU A 328 -24.06 -26.68 -2.34
CA LEU A 328 -22.75 -26.21 -1.86
C LEU A 328 -21.63 -26.64 -2.80
N ALA A 329 -21.65 -27.88 -3.29
CA ALA A 329 -20.60 -28.34 -4.20
C ALA A 329 -20.63 -27.62 -5.55
N PHE A 330 -21.81 -27.29 -6.09
CA PHE A 330 -21.92 -26.44 -7.26
C PHE A 330 -21.34 -25.04 -7.00
N TRP A 331 -21.66 -24.46 -5.83
CA TRP A 331 -21.11 -23.16 -5.45
C TRP A 331 -19.58 -23.20 -5.36
N GLU A 332 -19.00 -24.24 -4.75
CA GLU A 332 -17.55 -24.43 -4.66
C GLU A 332 -16.89 -24.65 -6.02
N ALA A 333 -17.52 -25.42 -6.92
CA ALA A 333 -17.02 -25.60 -8.27
C ALA A 333 -17.01 -24.28 -9.06
N CYS A 334 -18.03 -23.43 -8.86
CA CYS A 334 -18.04 -22.08 -9.42
C CYS A 334 -16.95 -21.18 -8.84
N GLU A 335 -16.64 -21.28 -7.53
CA GLU A 335 -15.51 -20.55 -6.93
C GLU A 335 -14.17 -20.99 -7.54
N ASP A 336 -13.96 -22.29 -7.72
CA ASP A 336 -12.75 -22.84 -8.35
C ASP A 336 -12.64 -22.44 -9.84
N LEU A 337 -13.76 -22.34 -10.57
CA LEU A 337 -13.77 -21.80 -11.93
C LEU A 337 -13.32 -20.32 -11.97
N LYS A 338 -13.84 -19.50 -11.05
CA LYS A 338 -13.58 -18.05 -11.04
C LYS A 338 -12.17 -17.68 -10.61
N HIS A 339 -11.60 -18.45 -9.68
CA HIS A 339 -10.33 -18.13 -9.01
C HIS A 339 -9.20 -19.12 -9.33
N GLY A 340 -9.50 -20.22 -10.01
CA GLY A 340 -8.51 -21.19 -10.47
C GLY A 340 -7.84 -20.82 -11.79
N ASP A 341 -7.14 -21.81 -12.33
CA ASP A 341 -6.37 -21.71 -13.58
C ASP A 341 -7.25 -21.34 -14.78
N GLN A 342 -6.95 -20.20 -15.40
CA GLN A 342 -7.70 -19.65 -16.52
C GLN A 342 -7.53 -20.47 -17.81
N SER A 343 -6.44 -21.23 -17.94
CA SER A 343 -6.24 -22.12 -19.09
C SER A 343 -7.30 -23.23 -19.15
N LYS A 344 -7.82 -23.65 -17.99
CA LYS A 344 -8.83 -24.70 -17.83
C LYS A 344 -10.26 -24.16 -17.71
N ALA A 345 -10.45 -22.84 -17.78
CA ALA A 345 -11.75 -22.23 -17.48
C ALA A 345 -12.87 -22.73 -18.42
N LYS A 346 -12.56 -22.94 -19.70
CA LYS A 346 -13.54 -23.45 -20.66
C LYS A 346 -13.98 -24.88 -20.32
N GLU A 347 -13.02 -25.78 -20.15
CA GLU A 347 -13.27 -27.19 -19.82
C GLU A 347 -14.03 -27.32 -18.51
N LYS A 348 -13.60 -26.60 -17.47
CA LYS A 348 -14.27 -26.58 -16.16
C LYS A 348 -15.70 -26.06 -16.25
N ALA A 349 -15.96 -24.99 -16.99
CA ALA A 349 -17.31 -24.45 -17.13
C ALA A 349 -18.26 -25.47 -17.78
N GLU A 350 -17.81 -26.16 -18.82
CA GLU A 350 -18.58 -27.22 -19.49
C GLU A 350 -18.78 -28.44 -18.59
N GLU A 351 -17.76 -28.84 -17.82
CA GLU A 351 -17.84 -29.93 -16.85
C GLU A 351 -18.85 -29.63 -15.75
N ILE A 352 -18.78 -28.43 -15.16
CA ILE A 352 -19.72 -27.98 -14.12
C ILE A 352 -21.15 -27.95 -14.67
N TYR A 353 -21.34 -27.43 -15.88
CA TYR A 353 -22.65 -27.43 -16.52
C TYR A 353 -23.20 -28.85 -16.67
N LYS A 354 -22.41 -29.79 -17.21
CA LYS A 354 -22.83 -31.20 -17.38
C LYS A 354 -23.10 -31.90 -16.05
N LEU A 355 -22.32 -31.60 -15.01
CA LEU A 355 -22.42 -32.26 -13.71
C LEU A 355 -23.61 -31.78 -12.87
N PHE A 356 -24.00 -30.51 -13.00
CA PHE A 356 -24.98 -29.88 -12.10
C PHE A 356 -26.23 -29.31 -12.81
N LEU A 357 -26.13 -28.84 -14.05
CA LEU A 357 -27.19 -28.05 -14.71
C LEU A 357 -27.85 -28.72 -15.91
N ALA A 358 -27.13 -29.61 -16.61
CA ALA A 358 -27.67 -30.33 -17.75
C ALA A 358 -28.88 -31.20 -17.36
N GLN A 359 -29.79 -31.42 -18.31
CA GLN A 359 -30.92 -32.32 -18.11
C GLN A 359 -30.42 -33.74 -17.80
N GLY A 360 -30.87 -34.31 -16.67
CA GLY A 360 -30.40 -35.61 -16.20
C GLY A 360 -29.00 -35.60 -15.57
N ALA A 361 -28.47 -34.42 -15.20
CA ALA A 361 -27.18 -34.30 -14.54
C ALA A 361 -27.09 -35.15 -13.25
N ARG A 362 -25.92 -35.76 -13.00
CA ARG A 362 -25.71 -36.65 -11.85
C ARG A 362 -25.91 -35.95 -10.49
N ARG A 363 -25.57 -34.66 -10.40
CA ARG A 363 -25.74 -33.83 -9.21
C ARG A 363 -26.65 -32.64 -9.51
N TRP A 364 -27.78 -32.94 -10.15
CA TRP A 364 -28.70 -31.92 -10.66
C TRP A 364 -29.16 -30.95 -9.58
N ILE A 365 -29.07 -29.65 -9.86
CA ILE A 365 -29.57 -28.56 -9.01
C ILE A 365 -30.70 -27.82 -9.70
N ASN A 366 -31.60 -27.25 -8.90
CA ASN A 366 -32.72 -26.46 -9.40
C ASN A 366 -32.36 -24.96 -9.43
N ILE A 367 -32.48 -24.33 -10.60
CA ILE A 367 -32.36 -22.88 -10.80
C ILE A 367 -33.55 -22.37 -11.64
N ASP A 368 -33.91 -21.11 -11.48
CA ASP A 368 -35.01 -20.52 -12.24
C ASP A 368 -34.70 -20.39 -13.74
N GLY A 369 -35.74 -20.46 -14.58
CA GLY A 369 -35.60 -20.47 -16.05
C GLY A 369 -34.79 -19.30 -16.60
N LYS A 370 -34.97 -18.10 -16.05
CA LYS A 370 -34.19 -16.91 -16.44
C LYS A 370 -32.69 -17.11 -16.21
N THR A 371 -32.30 -17.68 -15.08
CA THR A 371 -30.90 -17.95 -14.74
C THR A 371 -30.34 -19.07 -15.60
N MET A 372 -31.14 -20.10 -15.90
CA MET A 372 -30.76 -21.16 -16.84
C MET A 372 -30.50 -20.58 -18.24
N ASP A 373 -31.38 -19.73 -18.77
CA ASP A 373 -31.22 -19.10 -20.09
C ASP A 373 -29.94 -18.26 -20.19
N ILE A 374 -29.62 -17.49 -19.13
CA ILE A 374 -28.36 -16.73 -19.06
C ILE A 374 -27.16 -17.68 -19.10
N THR A 375 -27.22 -18.77 -18.35
CA THR A 375 -26.13 -19.74 -18.24
C THR A 375 -25.91 -20.48 -19.55
N VAL A 376 -26.98 -20.97 -20.19
CA VAL A 376 -26.92 -21.68 -21.48
C VAL A 376 -26.36 -20.79 -22.58
N ARG A 377 -26.80 -19.52 -22.66
CA ARG A 377 -26.21 -18.56 -23.61
C ARG A 377 -24.73 -18.29 -23.32
N GLY A 378 -24.38 -18.13 -22.05
CA GLY A 378 -23.00 -17.89 -21.64
C GLY A 378 -22.07 -19.06 -21.97
N ILE A 379 -22.52 -20.31 -21.78
CA ILE A 379 -21.74 -21.52 -22.05
C ILE A 379 -21.38 -21.68 -23.54
N GLN A 380 -22.05 -20.98 -24.46
CA GLN A 380 -21.62 -20.93 -25.87
C GLN A 380 -20.26 -20.26 -26.06
N CYS A 381 -19.88 -19.36 -25.15
CA CYS A 381 -18.57 -18.72 -25.12
C CYS A 381 -18.04 -18.68 -23.67
N PRO A 382 -17.53 -19.81 -23.15
CA PRO A 382 -17.17 -19.92 -21.74
C PRO A 382 -16.08 -18.94 -21.33
N HIS A 383 -16.27 -18.31 -20.18
CA HIS A 383 -15.29 -17.47 -19.49
C HIS A 383 -15.44 -17.66 -17.97
N ARG A 384 -14.49 -17.15 -17.20
CA ARG A 384 -14.45 -17.35 -15.73
C ARG A 384 -15.71 -16.94 -14.95
N TYR A 385 -16.55 -16.05 -15.50
CA TYR A 385 -17.77 -15.53 -14.85
C TYR A 385 -19.06 -16.09 -15.45
N VAL A 386 -18.97 -17.10 -16.32
CA VAL A 386 -20.11 -17.62 -17.09
C VAL A 386 -21.21 -18.22 -16.20
N LEU A 387 -20.84 -18.69 -15.00
CA LEU A 387 -21.75 -19.29 -14.01
C LEU A 387 -22.16 -18.31 -12.89
N ASP A 388 -21.77 -17.03 -12.93
CA ASP A 388 -22.01 -16.07 -11.83
C ASP A 388 -23.49 -15.92 -11.47
N ALA A 389 -24.37 -15.92 -12.48
CA ALA A 389 -25.81 -15.82 -12.28
C ALA A 389 -26.36 -17.03 -11.52
N ALA A 390 -26.03 -18.25 -11.99
CA ALA A 390 -26.43 -19.51 -11.34
C ALA A 390 -25.82 -19.65 -9.94
N GLN A 391 -24.54 -19.30 -9.78
CA GLN A 391 -23.87 -19.34 -8.50
C GLN A 391 -24.52 -18.37 -7.50
N THR A 392 -24.85 -17.14 -7.93
CA THR A 392 -25.52 -16.15 -7.08
C THR A 392 -26.93 -16.63 -6.69
N HIS A 393 -27.65 -17.24 -7.63
CA HIS A 393 -28.97 -17.83 -7.36
C HIS A 393 -28.88 -18.88 -6.25
N ILE A 394 -27.99 -19.86 -6.40
CA ILE A 394 -27.79 -20.95 -5.43
C ILE A 394 -27.27 -20.43 -4.09
N TYR A 395 -26.34 -19.46 -4.10
CA TYR A 395 -25.89 -18.80 -2.88
C TYR A 395 -27.05 -18.14 -2.12
N MET A 396 -27.91 -17.40 -2.82
CA MET A 396 -29.05 -16.72 -2.20
C MET A 396 -30.14 -17.68 -1.73
N LEU A 397 -30.33 -18.81 -2.44
CA LEU A 397 -31.20 -19.91 -2.03
C LEU A 397 -30.73 -20.48 -0.68
N MET A 398 -29.48 -20.92 -0.59
CA MET A 398 -28.90 -21.44 0.66
C MET A 398 -28.91 -20.40 1.77
N LYS A 399 -28.58 -19.14 1.46
CA LYS A 399 -28.56 -18.03 2.45
C LYS A 399 -29.93 -17.76 3.07
N LYS A 400 -31.00 -17.81 2.28
CA LYS A 400 -32.35 -17.42 2.73
C LYS A 400 -33.08 -18.53 3.49
N ASP A 401 -32.74 -19.79 3.23
CA ASP A 401 -33.43 -20.93 3.85
C ASP A 401 -32.46 -21.81 4.66
N THR A 402 -31.60 -22.56 3.96
CA THR A 402 -30.80 -23.63 4.57
C THR A 402 -29.82 -23.16 5.63
N PHE A 403 -29.23 -21.97 5.47
CA PHE A 403 -28.34 -21.36 6.45
C PHE A 403 -29.04 -21.13 7.80
N TYR A 404 -30.26 -20.59 7.81
CA TYR A 404 -30.98 -20.34 9.06
C TYR A 404 -31.48 -21.64 9.72
N ARG A 405 -31.81 -22.66 8.93
CA ARG A 405 -32.11 -24.00 9.45
C ARG A 405 -30.87 -24.65 10.06
N TYR A 406 -29.70 -24.52 9.43
CA TYR A 406 -28.42 -24.96 10.00
C TYR A 406 -28.15 -24.31 11.36
N LEU A 407 -28.28 -22.99 11.50
CA LEU A 407 -28.05 -22.30 12.78
C LEU A 407 -29.00 -22.73 13.90
N LYS A 408 -30.21 -23.23 13.56
CA LYS A 408 -31.18 -23.75 14.52
C LYS A 408 -31.01 -25.25 14.81
N SER A 409 -30.22 -25.96 14.01
CA SER A 409 -30.02 -27.40 14.09
C SER A 409 -29.24 -27.84 15.33
N ASP A 410 -29.45 -29.09 15.73
CA ASP A 410 -28.69 -29.70 16.83
C ASP A 410 -27.21 -29.85 16.51
N LEU A 411 -26.84 -29.96 15.22
CA LEU A 411 -25.44 -30.00 14.79
C LEU A 411 -24.71 -28.71 15.21
N TYR A 412 -25.25 -27.55 14.83
CA TYR A 412 -24.65 -26.26 15.17
C TYR A 412 -24.66 -26.01 16.68
N LYS A 413 -25.79 -26.28 17.36
CA LYS A 413 -25.91 -26.10 18.82
C LYS A 413 -24.96 -27.01 19.60
N SER A 414 -24.83 -28.28 19.19
CA SER A 414 -23.91 -29.23 19.82
C SER A 414 -22.45 -28.82 19.61
N LEU A 415 -22.09 -28.36 18.41
CA LEU A 415 -20.76 -27.85 18.12
C LEU A 415 -20.44 -26.62 18.99
N LEU A 416 -21.37 -25.66 19.07
CA LEU A 416 -21.21 -24.46 19.89
C LEU A 416 -21.05 -24.79 21.38
N ALA A 417 -21.74 -25.81 21.88
CA ALA A 417 -21.61 -26.28 23.25
C ALA A 417 -20.25 -26.96 23.54
N LYS A 418 -19.66 -27.63 22.53
CA LYS A 418 -18.36 -28.31 22.63
C LYS A 418 -17.16 -27.43 22.31
N ALA A 419 -17.40 -26.24 21.73
CA ALA A 419 -16.35 -25.35 21.26
C ALA A 419 -15.48 -24.84 22.41
N VAL A 420 -14.17 -24.71 22.17
CA VAL A 420 -13.21 -24.34 23.20
C VAL A 420 -13.41 -22.88 23.59
N VAL A 421 -13.47 -22.59 24.90
CA VAL A 421 -13.37 -21.24 25.44
C VAL A 421 -11.99 -21.10 26.07
N PRO A 422 -11.01 -20.48 25.38
CA PRO A 422 -9.68 -20.30 25.93
C PRO A 422 -9.75 -19.40 27.17
N ARG A 423 -8.98 -19.73 28.20
CA ARG A 423 -8.86 -18.89 29.40
C ARG A 423 -7.75 -17.86 29.20
N GLU A 424 -7.84 -16.73 29.87
CA GLU A 424 -6.74 -15.77 29.92
C GLU A 424 -5.50 -16.44 30.52
N THR A 425 -4.37 -16.33 29.81
CA THR A 425 -3.06 -16.64 30.36
C THR A 425 -2.64 -15.53 31.31
N ASP A 426 -2.09 -15.89 32.46
CA ASP A 426 -1.75 -14.98 33.55
C ASP A 426 -0.79 -13.87 33.06
N LYS A 427 -1.22 -12.61 33.14
CA LYS A 427 -0.47 -11.43 32.63
C LYS A 427 0.86 -11.20 33.37
N ASN A 428 1.06 -11.91 34.50
CA ASN A 428 2.24 -11.83 35.34
C ASN A 428 3.40 -12.75 34.90
N ALA A 429 3.20 -13.61 33.90
CA ALA A 429 4.32 -14.30 33.26
C ALA A 429 5.05 -13.32 32.34
N ARG A 430 5.91 -12.48 32.93
CA ARG A 430 6.92 -11.71 32.18
C ARG A 430 7.88 -12.70 31.52
N PHE A 431 7.55 -13.15 30.33
CA PHE A 431 8.54 -13.75 29.46
C PHE A 431 9.48 -12.62 29.00
N PRO A 432 10.81 -12.80 29.12
CA PRO A 432 11.74 -11.82 28.59
C PRO A 432 11.43 -11.59 27.11
N ARG A 433 11.21 -10.33 26.74
CA ARG A 433 11.09 -9.89 25.34
C ARG A 433 12.42 -10.21 24.64
N HIS A 434 12.55 -11.41 24.10
CA HIS A 434 13.64 -11.70 23.19
C HIS A 434 13.21 -11.13 21.85
N ALA A 435 13.98 -10.17 21.34
CA ALA A 435 13.84 -9.75 19.95
C ALA A 435 13.88 -11.01 19.09
N SER A 436 12.87 -11.21 18.24
CA SER A 436 12.86 -12.31 17.29
C SER A 436 14.21 -12.29 16.54
N PRO A 437 14.94 -13.42 16.45
CA PRO A 437 16.19 -13.46 15.72
C PRO A 437 15.96 -12.92 14.31
N SER A 438 16.86 -12.05 13.84
CA SER A 438 16.78 -11.51 12.47
C SER A 438 16.49 -12.64 11.47
N PRO A 439 15.67 -12.42 10.42
CA PRO A 439 15.38 -13.44 9.39
C PRO A 439 16.63 -14.10 8.80
N VAL A 440 17.78 -13.40 8.85
CA VAL A 440 19.10 -13.91 8.46
C VAL A 440 19.60 -15.01 9.40
N VAL A 441 19.40 -14.84 10.72
CA VAL A 441 19.79 -15.80 11.75
C VAL A 441 18.91 -17.05 11.70
N LEU A 442 17.61 -16.89 11.44
CA LEU A 442 16.69 -18.01 11.27
C LEU A 442 17.05 -18.85 10.03
N ARG A 443 17.38 -18.21 8.90
CA ARG A 443 17.87 -18.92 7.70
C ARG A 443 19.20 -19.62 7.94
N ALA A 444 20.13 -19.00 8.66
CA ALA A 444 21.41 -19.62 9.00
C ALA A 444 21.21 -20.87 9.88
N ALA A 445 20.31 -20.79 10.87
CA ALA A 445 19.96 -21.93 11.73
C ALA A 445 19.23 -23.05 10.96
N GLU A 446 18.34 -22.72 10.02
CA GLU A 446 17.69 -23.70 9.13
C GLU A 446 18.70 -24.40 8.21
N GLU A 447 19.68 -23.67 7.67
CA GLU A 447 20.77 -24.23 6.86
C GLU A 447 21.71 -25.12 7.69
N GLU A 448 22.00 -24.72 8.92
CA GLU A 448 22.84 -25.47 9.85
C GLU A 448 22.15 -26.76 10.33
N ALA A 449 20.85 -26.71 10.62
CA ALA A 449 20.03 -27.88 10.92
C ALA A 449 19.93 -28.85 9.72
N ARG A 450 19.90 -28.32 8.49
CA ARG A 450 20.00 -29.11 7.25
C ARG A 450 21.36 -29.79 7.08
N LYS A 451 22.45 -29.13 7.50
CA LYS A 451 23.82 -29.70 7.46
C LYS A 451 24.02 -30.75 8.55
N ALA A 452 23.43 -30.56 9.73
CA ALA A 452 23.46 -31.52 10.84
C ALA A 452 22.66 -32.81 10.53
N THR A 453 21.55 -32.69 9.79
CA THR A 453 20.79 -33.87 9.33
C THR A 453 21.45 -34.62 8.16
N ALA A 454 22.41 -33.99 7.47
CA ALA A 454 23.19 -34.61 6.41
C ALA A 454 24.44 -35.38 6.90
N THR A 455 24.73 -35.34 8.21
CA THR A 455 25.89 -36.02 8.83
C THR A 455 25.44 -37.15 9.76
N VAL A 456 24.86 -38.19 9.16
CA VAL A 456 24.77 -39.52 9.79
C VAL A 456 25.85 -40.40 9.15
N PRO A 457 26.74 -41.05 9.93
CA PRO A 457 27.79 -41.88 9.37
C PRO A 457 27.21 -43.15 8.73
N GLN A 458 27.70 -43.51 7.54
CA GLN A 458 27.36 -44.75 6.85
C GLN A 458 27.72 -45.97 7.71
N VAL A 459 26.77 -46.89 7.84
CA VAL A 459 27.01 -48.26 8.32
C VAL A 459 27.72 -49.02 7.20
N ASP A 460 28.89 -49.56 7.51
CA ASP A 460 29.73 -50.35 6.61
C ASP A 460 29.18 -51.78 6.47
N LEU A 461 28.97 -52.24 5.24
CA LEU A 461 28.44 -53.58 4.95
C LEU A 461 29.27 -54.25 3.83
N THR A 462 30.29 -55.01 4.24
CA THR A 462 30.91 -56.06 3.43
C THR A 462 30.83 -57.38 4.18
N GLN A 463 29.76 -58.16 3.93
CA GLN A 463 29.85 -59.61 3.74
C GLN A 463 28.51 -60.17 3.26
N ALA A 464 28.60 -61.00 2.22
CA ALA A 464 27.50 -61.57 1.47
C ALA A 464 26.91 -62.83 2.13
N SER A 465 25.61 -63.08 1.95
CA SER A 465 25.10 -64.25 1.21
C SER A 465 23.57 -64.45 1.37
N SER A 466 22.99 -64.96 0.27
CA SER A 466 21.68 -65.64 0.11
C SER A 466 20.38 -64.82 -0.10
N SER A 467 19.96 -64.78 -1.38
CA SER A 467 18.58 -64.58 -1.89
C SER A 467 17.64 -65.76 -1.50
N PRO A 468 16.31 -65.79 -1.79
CA PRO A 468 15.50 -64.96 -2.72
C PRO A 468 14.15 -64.45 -2.13
N CYS A 469 13.44 -63.47 -2.71
CA CYS A 469 12.51 -63.65 -3.83
C CYS A 469 11.83 -62.32 -4.22
N ARG A 470 11.78 -62.06 -5.55
CA ARG A 470 10.68 -61.53 -6.42
C ARG A 470 9.73 -60.46 -5.84
N ALA A 471 9.32 -59.41 -6.53
CA ALA A 471 9.39 -58.86 -7.89
C ALA A 471 8.84 -57.42 -7.72
N GLY A 472 9.27 -56.35 -8.39
CA GLY A 472 9.39 -56.06 -9.81
C GLY A 472 9.41 -54.52 -9.90
N VAL A 473 10.37 -53.92 -10.61
CA VAL A 473 10.21 -53.38 -11.98
C VAL A 473 10.01 -51.86 -11.99
N TYR A 474 11.09 -51.17 -12.44
CA TYR A 474 11.14 -49.97 -13.30
C TYR A 474 10.64 -48.62 -12.72
N THR A 475 11.25 -47.44 -12.96
CA THR A 475 12.45 -46.99 -13.71
C THR A 475 12.68 -45.50 -13.43
N GLY A 476 13.92 -45.04 -13.57
CA GLY A 476 14.32 -43.69 -14.03
C GLY A 476 14.21 -42.59 -12.96
N GLY A 477 15.26 -41.90 -12.54
CA GLY A 477 16.43 -41.43 -13.29
C GLY A 477 16.22 -39.96 -13.69
N GLY A 478 16.70 -39.03 -12.87
CA GLY A 478 16.63 -37.58 -13.15
C GLY A 478 17.52 -36.77 -12.21
N ALA A 479 18.67 -36.34 -12.72
CA ALA A 479 19.66 -35.48 -12.09
C ALA A 479 19.14 -34.05 -11.82
N PRO A 480 19.80 -33.28 -10.93
CA PRO A 480 19.37 -31.92 -10.57
C PRO A 480 19.94 -30.88 -11.55
N SER A 481 19.09 -30.02 -12.09
CA SER A 481 19.53 -28.87 -12.91
C SER A 481 20.07 -27.74 -12.03
N SER A 482 21.32 -27.42 -12.32
CA SER A 482 22.09 -26.25 -11.92
C SER A 482 21.43 -24.92 -12.26
N LEU A 483 21.54 -23.99 -11.32
CA LEU A 483 21.26 -22.56 -11.45
C LEU A 483 22.25 -21.89 -12.42
N LEU A 484 21.74 -21.16 -13.40
CA LEU A 484 22.47 -20.12 -14.15
C LEU A 484 21.51 -18.97 -14.54
N PRO A 485 22.05 -17.78 -14.88
CA PRO A 485 21.49 -16.49 -14.49
C PRO A 485 20.60 -15.83 -15.54
N LEU A 486 19.87 -14.80 -15.09
CA LEU A 486 19.06 -13.89 -15.89
C LEU A 486 19.80 -13.34 -17.12
N SER A 487 19.40 -13.76 -18.31
CA SER A 487 19.74 -13.13 -19.58
C SER A 487 18.52 -12.46 -20.22
N ARG A 488 18.73 -11.20 -20.63
CA ARG A 488 17.89 -10.37 -21.51
C ARG A 488 17.19 -11.15 -22.63
N VAL A 489 15.92 -10.85 -22.88
CA VAL A 489 15.18 -11.24 -24.10
C VAL A 489 14.80 -9.96 -24.89
N PRO A 490 14.98 -9.94 -26.23
CA PRO A 490 14.78 -8.75 -27.08
C PRO A 490 13.30 -8.55 -27.50
N PRO A 491 12.91 -7.38 -28.05
CA PRO A 491 11.52 -7.10 -28.39
C PRO A 491 11.16 -7.54 -29.82
N GLY A 492 9.95 -8.09 -29.98
CA GLY A 492 9.20 -8.00 -31.23
C GLY A 492 8.64 -9.30 -31.80
N VAL A 493 7.38 -9.61 -31.48
CA VAL A 493 6.45 -10.25 -32.43
C VAL A 493 5.07 -9.61 -32.26
N ARG A 494 4.53 -9.07 -33.35
CA ARG A 494 3.24 -8.39 -33.46
C ARG A 494 2.09 -9.41 -33.42
N LEU A 495 1.09 -9.19 -32.58
CA LEU A 495 -0.24 -9.79 -32.73
C LEU A 495 -1.19 -8.73 -33.30
N ALA A 496 -1.58 -8.94 -34.56
CA ALA A 496 -2.58 -8.15 -35.26
C ALA A 496 -3.95 -8.30 -34.56
N ARG A 497 -4.53 -7.19 -34.10
CA ARG A 497 -5.96 -7.13 -33.75
C ARG A 497 -6.75 -6.90 -35.02
N SER A 498 -7.38 -7.95 -35.56
CA SER A 498 -8.48 -7.81 -36.52
C SER A 498 -9.74 -7.40 -35.76
N LEU A 499 -10.14 -6.14 -35.89
CA LEU A 499 -11.49 -5.68 -35.56
C LEU A 499 -12.39 -5.97 -36.76
N SER A 500 -13.14 -7.07 -36.72
CA SER A 500 -14.28 -7.28 -37.63
C SER A 500 -15.55 -6.78 -36.93
N SER A 501 -16.01 -5.60 -37.36
CA SER A 501 -17.33 -5.06 -37.08
C SER A 501 -18.38 -5.80 -37.90
N SER A 502 -19.30 -6.50 -37.24
CA SER A 502 -20.56 -6.92 -37.85
C SER A 502 -21.71 -6.43 -36.97
N THR A 503 -22.19 -5.24 -37.27
CA THR A 503 -23.42 -4.64 -36.76
C THR A 503 -24.61 -5.21 -37.53
N SER A 504 -25.47 -6.00 -36.88
CA SER A 504 -26.83 -6.26 -37.37
C SER A 504 -27.79 -5.24 -36.75
N SER A 505 -28.39 -4.42 -37.59
CA SER A 505 -29.39 -3.41 -37.28
C SER A 505 -30.71 -4.03 -36.80
N VAL A 506 -31.23 -3.56 -35.66
CA VAL A 506 -32.67 -3.58 -35.37
C VAL A 506 -33.03 -2.21 -34.79
N ALA A 507 -33.83 -1.45 -35.54
CA ALA A 507 -34.34 -0.14 -35.15
C ALA A 507 -35.52 -0.29 -34.17
N PRO A 508 -35.65 0.55 -33.13
CA PRO A 508 -36.87 0.64 -32.34
C PRO A 508 -37.81 1.70 -32.93
N SER A 509 -39.07 1.28 -33.12
CA SER A 509 -40.23 2.07 -33.53
C SER A 509 -40.60 3.19 -32.55
N SER A 510 -40.91 4.37 -33.07
CA SER A 510 -41.40 5.54 -32.34
C SER A 510 -42.80 5.32 -31.71
N PRO A 511 -43.11 5.91 -30.53
CA PRO A 511 -44.45 5.91 -29.97
C PRO A 511 -45.32 7.04 -30.54
N ALA A 512 -46.61 6.74 -30.76
CA ALA A 512 -47.65 7.65 -31.24
C ALA A 512 -48.12 8.66 -30.16
N PRO A 513 -48.65 9.85 -30.54
CA PRO A 513 -49.11 10.86 -29.59
C PRO A 513 -50.53 10.55 -29.04
N PRO A 514 -50.88 11.09 -27.86
CA PRO A 514 -52.16 10.81 -27.22
C PRO A 514 -53.33 11.57 -27.88
N ARG A 515 -54.47 10.89 -27.96
CA ARG A 515 -55.74 11.34 -28.53
C ARG A 515 -56.51 12.17 -27.48
N ALA A 516 -56.96 13.36 -27.88
CA ALA A 516 -57.81 14.24 -27.07
C ALA A 516 -59.18 13.62 -26.79
N ALA A 517 -59.70 13.78 -25.57
CA ALA A 517 -61.06 13.45 -25.19
C ALA A 517 -62.02 14.65 -25.44
N PRO A 518 -63.27 14.42 -25.84
CA PRO A 518 -64.22 15.48 -26.15
C PRO A 518 -64.94 15.98 -24.90
N GLY A 519 -65.20 17.29 -24.85
CA GLY A 519 -66.11 17.91 -23.90
C GLY A 519 -67.50 18.12 -24.49
N SER A 520 -68.52 17.97 -23.64
CA SER A 520 -69.88 18.52 -23.74
C SER A 520 -70.55 18.26 -22.37
N SER A 521 -70.66 19.26 -21.50
CA SER A 521 -71.78 20.21 -21.34
C SER A 521 -72.89 19.67 -20.42
N GLY A 522 -73.18 20.42 -19.36
CA GLY A 522 -74.33 20.22 -18.49
C GLY A 522 -74.36 21.26 -17.37
N SER A 523 -75.08 22.34 -17.67
CA SER A 523 -75.81 23.31 -16.83
C SER A 523 -75.33 23.66 -15.43
#